data_AF-A0A7C6YBF1-F1
#
_entry.id   AF-A0A7C6YBF1-F1
#
_cell.length_a   1.000
_cell.length_b   1.000
_cell.length_c   1.000
_cell.angle_alpha   90.00
_cell.angle_beta   90.00
_cell.angle_gamma   90.00
#
_symmetry.space_group_name_H-M   'P 1'
#
loop_
_entity.id
_entity.type
_entity.pdbx_description
1 polymer ?
#
loop_
_entity_poly.entity_id
_entity_poly.type
_entity_poly.pdbx_seq_one_letter_code
_entity_poly.pdbx_strand_id
1 'polypeptide(L)'
;MNMMKRWPVVLVLLILCIFLTGCGDQLDGDDSSGGGDPGSVRLIRDDLDREVQVPDQPQRVLALNSSMMEMVFELGVVPVGKVSEYVIPRPEAKDLPEISFENSPSIEMINKLAPDLIIAHTRNHAQIQDSLEATGAAVVYVNPSKAEDQLVGRIFLIGEALNRQDEAAGYVQKVKETADALKEKVSGSPVKTALFIQGGSQNIMAAQSFCFWGRLISCLGIENIVPEEVAKTSKAGFVTFDIETIIEKDPDAILILQPGFRSAPSNGGGGKGEGGGSGKGEGGSSGKGEGGSSGKGEGGSSGQ
;
A
#
# COMPACT_ATOMS: atom_id res chain seq x y z
N MET A 1 -87.67 -35.73 -1.17
CA MET A 1 -88.06 -34.54 -1.95
C MET A 1 -87.10 -33.40 -1.59
N ASN A 2 -86.23 -33.03 -2.54
CA ASN A 2 -85.33 -31.85 -2.58
C ASN A 2 -84.26 -31.66 -1.48
N MET A 3 -83.30 -32.60 -1.35
CA MET A 3 -82.07 -32.39 -0.57
C MET A 3 -80.79 -32.46 -1.43
N MET A 4 -80.88 -32.07 -2.70
CA MET A 4 -79.75 -32.12 -3.66
C MET A 4 -79.52 -30.82 -4.45
N LYS A 5 -80.09 -29.68 -4.01
CA LYS A 5 -79.94 -28.39 -4.72
C LYS A 5 -79.31 -27.26 -3.90
N ARG A 6 -78.79 -27.53 -2.70
CA ARG A 6 -78.09 -26.53 -1.87
C ARG A 6 -76.57 -26.67 -1.83
N TRP A 7 -76.03 -27.73 -2.44
CA TRP A 7 -74.58 -27.98 -2.46
C TRP A 7 -73.77 -26.94 -3.26
N PRO A 8 -74.20 -26.40 -4.42
CA PRO A 8 -73.40 -25.40 -5.12
C PRO A 8 -73.36 -24.06 -4.37
N VAL A 9 -74.39 -23.75 -3.56
CA VAL A 9 -74.42 -22.52 -2.75
C VAL A 9 -73.45 -22.59 -1.57
N VAL A 10 -73.29 -23.77 -0.95
CA VAL A 10 -72.33 -23.98 0.15
C VAL A 10 -70.89 -24.02 -0.38
N LEU A 11 -70.64 -24.57 -1.57
CA LEU A 11 -69.31 -24.56 -2.21
C LEU A 11 -68.89 -23.16 -2.69
N VAL A 12 -69.82 -22.34 -3.19
CA VAL A 12 -69.54 -20.94 -3.58
C VAL A 12 -69.29 -20.05 -2.36
N LEU A 13 -69.98 -20.28 -1.23
CA LEU A 13 -69.72 -19.54 0.02
C LEU A 13 -68.39 -19.92 0.68
N LEU A 14 -67.94 -21.17 0.54
CA LEU A 14 -66.68 -21.65 1.13
C LEU A 14 -65.45 -21.24 0.29
N ILE A 15 -65.60 -21.07 -1.02
CA ILE A 15 -64.57 -20.48 -1.90
C ILE A 15 -64.47 -18.96 -1.72
N LEU A 16 -65.55 -18.27 -1.36
CA LEU A 16 -65.54 -16.82 -1.09
C LEU A 16 -64.79 -16.45 0.21
N CYS A 17 -64.69 -17.37 1.17
CA CYS A 17 -63.94 -17.15 2.42
C CYS A 17 -62.42 -17.31 2.28
N ILE A 18 -61.90 -17.79 1.14
CA ILE A 18 -60.45 -17.93 0.90
C ILE A 18 -59.85 -16.63 0.30
N PHE A 19 -60.68 -15.65 -0.07
CA PHE A 19 -60.22 -14.40 -0.69
C PHE A 19 -60.13 -13.19 0.26
N LEU A 20 -60.15 -13.38 1.59
CA LEU A 20 -60.10 -12.28 2.57
C LEU A 20 -58.88 -12.26 3.51
N THR A 21 -57.85 -13.07 3.25
CA THR A 21 -56.48 -12.78 3.71
C THR A 21 -55.75 -12.00 2.63
N GLY A 22 -56.14 -10.74 2.51
CA GLY A 22 -55.44 -9.69 1.77
C GLY A 22 -55.11 -8.55 2.73
N CYS A 23 -54.38 -8.83 3.80
CA CYS A 23 -53.50 -7.81 4.35
C CYS A 23 -52.37 -7.68 3.32
N GLY A 24 -52.48 -6.65 2.49
CA GLY A 24 -51.29 -6.09 1.86
C GLY A 24 -50.39 -5.63 3.00
N ASP A 25 -49.38 -6.43 3.31
CA ASP A 25 -48.12 -5.86 3.75
C ASP A 25 -47.64 -5.08 2.53
N GLN A 26 -47.85 -3.77 2.62
CA GLN A 26 -47.06 -2.84 1.87
C GLN A 26 -45.63 -3.11 2.34
N LEU A 27 -44.94 -3.99 1.61
CA LEU A 27 -43.50 -3.94 1.48
C LEU A 27 -43.26 -2.57 0.87
N ASP A 28 -43.22 -1.56 1.73
CA ASP A 28 -42.43 -0.38 1.49
C ASP A 28 -41.06 -0.96 1.14
N GLY A 29 -40.78 -0.94 -0.16
CA GLY A 29 -39.43 -0.87 -0.64
C GLY A 29 -38.84 0.34 0.04
N ASP A 30 -38.22 0.10 1.19
CA ASP A 30 -37.11 0.91 1.63
C ASP A 30 -36.02 0.65 0.59
N ASP A 31 -36.14 1.40 -0.51
CA ASP A 31 -35.00 1.86 -1.27
C ASP A 31 -34.20 2.70 -0.26
N SER A 32 -33.45 2.02 0.61
CA SER A 32 -32.42 2.58 1.48
C SER A 32 -31.25 3.01 0.59
N SER A 33 -31.56 3.96 -0.29
CA SER A 33 -30.63 4.90 -0.85
C SER A 33 -29.90 5.54 0.33
N GLY A 34 -28.59 5.36 0.31
CA GLY A 34 -27.69 5.50 1.45
C GLY A 34 -27.86 6.81 2.22
N GLY A 35 -28.12 6.66 3.51
CA GLY A 35 -28.11 7.72 4.50
C GLY A 35 -27.98 7.08 5.89
N GLY A 36 -26.79 6.54 6.20
CA GLY A 36 -26.49 6.08 7.56
C GLY A 36 -26.70 7.20 8.57
N ASP A 37 -27.25 6.87 9.74
CA ASP A 37 -27.46 7.83 10.83
C ASP A 37 -26.11 8.49 11.21
N PRO A 38 -26.00 9.82 11.23
CA PRO A 38 -24.76 10.50 11.63
C PRO A 38 -24.34 10.07 13.04
N GLY A 39 -23.33 9.21 13.12
CA GLY A 39 -22.82 8.62 14.36
C GLY A 39 -22.95 7.10 14.46
N SER A 40 -23.54 6.42 13.47
CA SER A 40 -23.52 4.95 13.42
C SER A 40 -22.11 4.42 13.18
N VAL A 41 -21.83 3.25 13.75
CA VAL A 41 -20.52 2.58 13.71
C VAL A 41 -20.68 1.15 13.21
N ARG A 42 -19.64 0.66 12.54
CA ARG A 42 -19.48 -0.76 12.17
C ARG A 42 -18.28 -1.36 12.86
N LEU A 43 -18.37 -2.65 13.15
CA LEU A 43 -17.23 -3.42 13.63
C LEU A 43 -16.46 -3.99 12.44
N ILE A 44 -15.16 -3.75 12.43
CA ILE A 44 -14.24 -4.37 11.47
C ILE A 44 -13.14 -5.09 12.23
N ARG A 45 -12.51 -6.10 11.62
CA ARG A 45 -11.35 -6.78 12.19
C ARG A 45 -10.06 -6.33 11.52
N ASP A 46 -9.16 -5.73 12.29
CA ASP A 46 -7.88 -5.23 11.78
C ASP A 46 -6.78 -6.31 11.72
N ASP A 47 -5.58 -5.96 11.22
CA ASP A 47 -4.46 -6.89 11.10
C ASP A 47 -3.71 -7.16 12.43
N LEU A 48 -4.15 -6.54 13.53
CA LEU A 48 -3.78 -6.92 14.90
C LEU A 48 -4.82 -7.87 15.53
N ASP A 49 -5.79 -8.34 14.73
CA ASP A 49 -6.88 -9.23 15.16
C ASP A 49 -7.82 -8.59 16.19
N ARG A 50 -7.94 -7.26 16.16
CA ARG A 50 -8.83 -6.48 17.03
C ARG A 50 -10.14 -6.18 16.34
N GLU A 51 -11.24 -6.18 17.10
CA GLU A 51 -12.51 -5.60 16.65
C GLU A 51 -12.48 -4.09 16.90
N VAL A 52 -12.56 -3.30 15.84
CA VAL A 52 -12.50 -1.83 15.88
C VAL A 52 -13.85 -1.29 15.48
N GLN A 53 -14.42 -0.40 16.30
CA GLN A 53 -15.60 0.37 15.95
C GLN A 53 -15.18 1.53 15.06
N VAL A 54 -15.64 1.52 13.81
CA VAL A 54 -15.31 2.51 12.79
C VAL A 54 -16.58 3.27 12.41
N PRO A 55 -16.57 4.62 12.29
CA PRO A 55 -17.73 5.39 11.86
C PRO A 55 -18.23 4.94 10.49
N ASP A 56 -19.53 4.66 10.32
CA ASP A 56 -20.15 4.21 9.06
C ASP A 56 -19.84 5.09 7.85
N GLN A 57 -19.64 6.38 8.11
CA GLN A 57 -19.21 7.36 7.12
C GLN A 57 -18.08 8.22 7.70
N PRO A 58 -16.82 7.77 7.65
CA PRO A 58 -15.71 8.54 8.19
C PRO A 58 -15.54 9.83 7.38
N GLN A 59 -15.53 10.98 8.05
CA GLN A 59 -15.46 12.31 7.44
C GLN A 59 -14.03 12.87 7.44
N ARG A 60 -13.19 12.41 8.37
CA ARG A 60 -11.84 12.93 8.59
C ARG A 60 -10.84 11.79 8.66
N VAL A 61 -10.50 11.28 7.47
CA VAL A 61 -9.60 10.13 7.32
C VAL A 61 -8.15 10.57 7.29
N LEU A 62 -7.29 9.85 8.02
CA LEU A 62 -5.85 10.02 7.96
C LEU A 62 -5.15 8.68 7.71
N ALA A 63 -4.32 8.60 6.68
CA ALA A 63 -3.43 7.47 6.45
C ALA A 63 -2.00 7.85 6.83
N LEU A 64 -1.39 7.07 7.72
CA LEU A 64 -0.06 7.38 8.27
C LEU A 64 1.10 6.84 7.42
N ASN A 65 0.81 6.12 6.33
CA ASN A 65 1.78 5.57 5.40
C ASN A 65 1.43 5.97 3.96
N SER A 66 2.45 6.28 3.16
CA SER A 66 2.32 6.76 1.78
C SER A 66 1.53 5.82 0.86
N SER A 67 1.85 4.53 0.87
CA SER A 67 1.12 3.54 0.05
C SER A 67 -0.35 3.38 0.48
N MET A 68 -0.62 3.42 1.79
CA MET A 68 -1.99 3.39 2.32
C MET A 68 -2.74 4.67 1.94
N MET A 69 -2.06 5.81 1.92
CA MET A 69 -2.62 7.08 1.47
C MET A 69 -3.07 7.02 0.00
N GLU A 70 -2.24 6.46 -0.87
CA GLU A 70 -2.61 6.26 -2.28
C GLU A 70 -3.83 5.35 -2.43
N MET A 71 -3.94 4.29 -1.61
CA MET A 71 -5.13 3.44 -1.55
C MET A 71 -6.37 4.23 -1.11
N VAL A 72 -6.27 5.06 -0.06
CA VAL A 72 -7.39 5.92 0.39
C VAL A 72 -7.85 6.85 -0.74
N PHE A 73 -6.91 7.44 -1.49
CA PHE A 73 -7.23 8.24 -2.67
C PHE A 73 -7.89 7.44 -3.80
N GLU A 74 -7.41 6.23 -4.11
CA GLU A 74 -8.04 5.35 -5.10
C GLU A 74 -9.48 4.98 -4.72
N LEU A 75 -9.79 4.91 -3.42
CA LEU A 75 -11.12 4.66 -2.88
C LEU A 75 -12.00 5.92 -2.80
N GLY A 76 -11.57 7.02 -3.42
CA GLY A 76 -12.35 8.25 -3.54
C GLY A 76 -12.38 9.11 -2.28
N VAL A 77 -11.46 8.87 -1.33
CA VAL A 77 -11.37 9.64 -0.08
C VAL A 77 -10.12 10.51 -0.11
N VAL A 78 -10.28 11.80 0.23
CA VAL A 78 -9.16 12.73 0.40
C VAL A 78 -8.76 12.75 1.87
N PRO A 79 -7.53 12.32 2.24
CA PRO A 79 -7.06 12.38 3.61
C PRO A 79 -6.96 13.82 4.13
N VAL A 80 -7.08 14.02 5.45
CA VAL A 80 -6.99 15.35 6.08
C VAL A 80 -5.56 15.86 6.27
N GLY A 81 -4.56 15.02 6.00
CA GLY A 81 -3.14 15.35 6.11
C GLY A 81 -2.28 14.33 5.36
N LYS A 82 -0.98 14.63 5.22
CA LYS A 82 -0.01 13.78 4.50
C LYS A 82 1.29 13.57 5.26
N VAL A 83 1.98 12.47 4.98
CA VAL A 83 3.38 12.27 5.40
C VAL A 83 4.32 13.14 4.56
N SER A 84 5.43 13.60 5.14
CA SER A 84 6.30 14.62 4.52
C SER A 84 7.41 14.06 3.62
N GLU A 85 7.88 12.82 3.81
CA GLU A 85 9.07 12.35 3.09
C GLU A 85 8.83 11.86 1.65
N TYR A 86 7.57 11.58 1.28
CA TYR A 86 7.21 10.97 -0.01
C TYR A 86 6.32 11.89 -0.84
N VAL A 87 6.60 11.91 -2.14
CA VAL A 87 5.70 12.54 -3.11
C VAL A 87 4.48 11.64 -3.29
N ILE A 88 3.31 12.17 -2.96
CA ILE A 88 2.03 11.51 -3.26
C ILE A 88 1.58 11.98 -4.65
N PRO A 89 1.43 11.08 -5.64
CA PRO A 89 1.13 11.44 -7.03
C PRO A 89 -0.35 11.81 -7.24
N ARG A 90 -0.88 12.70 -6.40
CA ARG A 90 -2.26 13.20 -6.41
C ARG A 90 -2.27 14.72 -6.37
N PRO A 91 -2.98 15.39 -7.29
CA PRO A 91 -3.16 16.84 -7.24
C PRO A 91 -3.68 17.33 -5.88
N GLU A 92 -4.65 16.60 -5.31
CA GLU A 92 -5.31 16.90 -4.04
C GLU A 92 -4.35 16.82 -2.85
N ALA A 93 -3.28 16.02 -2.95
CA ALA A 93 -2.29 15.88 -1.87
C ALA A 93 -1.34 17.09 -1.76
N LYS A 94 -1.29 17.97 -2.76
CA LYS A 94 -0.33 19.10 -2.76
C LYS A 94 -0.56 20.03 -1.57
N ASP A 95 -1.82 20.34 -1.28
CA ASP A 95 -2.23 21.33 -0.29
C ASP A 95 -2.56 20.72 1.09
N LEU A 96 -2.40 19.40 1.26
CA LEU A 96 -2.65 18.75 2.54
C LEU A 96 -1.60 19.15 3.59
N PRO A 97 -2.02 19.42 4.84
CA PRO A 97 -1.09 19.63 5.95
C PRO A 97 -0.18 18.43 6.16
N GLU A 98 1.10 18.68 6.43
CA GLU A 98 2.07 17.63 6.72
C GLU A 98 2.02 17.20 8.19
N ILE A 99 1.96 15.88 8.44
CA ILE A 99 1.91 15.28 9.78
C ILE A 99 3.27 14.73 10.24
N SER A 100 4.36 15.17 9.60
CA SER A 100 5.74 14.68 9.74
C SER A 100 5.99 13.33 9.04
N PHE A 101 6.98 12.59 9.52
CA PHE A 101 7.50 11.40 8.85
C PHE A 101 6.61 10.18 9.08
N GLU A 102 6.53 9.29 8.09
CA GLU A 102 5.76 8.04 8.17
C GLU A 102 6.17 7.18 9.36
N ASN A 103 7.48 7.05 9.66
CA ASN A 103 7.95 6.24 10.79
C ASN A 103 7.91 6.96 12.15
N SER A 104 7.58 8.24 12.17
CA SER A 104 7.52 9.05 13.38
C SER A 104 6.50 10.18 13.23
N PRO A 105 5.21 9.86 13.04
CA PRO A 105 4.19 10.87 12.82
C PRO A 105 3.96 11.68 14.10
N SER A 106 3.66 12.98 13.94
CA SER A 106 3.45 13.89 15.07
C SER A 106 2.05 13.75 15.64
N ILE A 107 1.93 13.20 16.85
CA ILE A 107 0.65 13.07 17.57
C ILE A 107 -0.03 14.43 17.78
N GLU A 108 0.74 15.50 18.01
CA GLU A 108 0.20 16.86 18.13
C GLU A 108 -0.48 17.30 16.83
N MET A 109 0.17 17.06 15.68
CA MET A 109 -0.41 17.41 14.38
C MET A 109 -1.61 16.53 14.05
N ILE A 110 -1.55 15.24 14.38
CA ILE A 110 -2.69 14.31 14.24
C ILE A 110 -3.90 14.85 15.04
N ASN A 111 -3.72 15.19 16.31
CA ASN A 111 -4.80 15.74 17.13
C ASN A 111 -5.35 17.05 16.59
N LYS A 112 -4.49 17.94 16.06
CA LYS A 112 -4.92 19.19 15.42
C LYS A 112 -5.76 18.96 14.18
N LEU A 113 -5.50 17.89 13.43
CA LEU A 113 -6.30 17.47 12.30
C LEU A 113 -7.60 16.76 12.72
N ALA A 114 -7.77 16.41 13.99
CA ALA A 114 -8.98 15.79 14.53
C ALA A 114 -9.58 14.71 13.60
N PRO A 115 -8.81 13.67 13.21
CA PRO A 115 -9.35 12.59 12.41
C PRO A 115 -10.41 11.79 13.18
N ASP A 116 -11.37 11.22 12.47
CA ASP A 116 -12.31 10.24 13.02
C ASP A 116 -11.94 8.79 12.65
N LEU A 117 -11.05 8.62 11.66
CA LEU A 117 -10.46 7.35 11.27
C LEU A 117 -8.97 7.53 10.94
N ILE A 118 -8.13 6.69 11.54
CA ILE A 118 -6.69 6.61 11.27
C ILE A 118 -6.36 5.22 10.71
N ILE A 119 -5.74 5.17 9.54
CA ILE A 119 -5.15 3.96 8.95
C ILE A 119 -3.66 3.93 9.28
N ALA A 120 -3.26 2.98 10.11
CA ALA A 120 -1.91 2.86 10.65
C ALA A 120 -1.22 1.56 10.22
N HIS A 121 0.10 1.56 10.10
CA HIS A 121 0.87 0.34 9.85
C HIS A 121 1.15 -0.40 11.17
N THR A 122 0.83 -1.71 11.24
CA THR A 122 1.05 -2.59 12.40
C THR A 122 2.46 -2.49 13.01
N ARG A 123 3.49 -2.61 12.16
CA ARG A 123 4.91 -2.46 12.56
C ARG A 123 5.36 -1.02 12.78
N ASN A 124 5.22 -0.14 11.78
CA ASN A 124 5.85 1.20 11.83
C ASN A 124 5.29 2.05 12.99
N HIS A 125 4.03 1.85 13.38
CA HIS A 125 3.38 2.63 14.44
C HIS A 125 3.21 1.85 15.75
N ALA A 126 3.83 0.69 15.90
CA ALA A 126 3.71 -0.13 17.12
C ALA A 126 4.13 0.63 18.38
N GLN A 127 5.19 1.45 18.29
CA GLN A 127 5.74 2.19 19.44
C GLN A 127 4.87 3.39 19.87
N ILE A 128 3.93 3.81 19.02
CA ILE A 128 3.04 4.95 19.29
C ILE A 128 1.58 4.52 19.34
N GLN A 129 1.31 3.21 19.48
CA GLN A 129 -0.04 2.67 19.46
C GLN A 129 -0.92 3.32 20.53
N ASP A 130 -0.48 3.34 21.79
CA ASP A 130 -1.24 3.96 22.89
C ASP A 130 -1.54 5.44 22.63
N SER A 131 -0.58 6.17 22.05
CA SER A 131 -0.76 7.58 21.71
C SER A 131 -1.75 7.80 20.57
N LEU A 132 -1.78 6.89 19.57
CA LEU A 132 -2.75 6.94 18.47
C LEU A 132 -4.16 6.61 18.97
N GLU A 133 -4.30 5.59 19.81
CA GLU A 133 -5.60 5.22 20.40
C GLU A 133 -6.13 6.32 21.34
N ALA A 134 -5.23 7.02 22.05
CA ALA A 134 -5.59 8.14 22.92
C ALA A 134 -6.06 9.39 22.16
N THR A 135 -5.96 9.44 20.83
CA THR A 135 -6.52 10.55 20.01
C THR A 135 -8.06 10.55 20.02
N GLY A 136 -8.69 9.41 20.33
CA GLY A 136 -10.13 9.22 20.27
C GLY A 136 -10.68 8.90 18.86
N ALA A 137 -9.83 8.85 17.83
CA ALA A 137 -10.18 8.37 16.51
C ALA A 137 -10.27 6.83 16.50
N ALA A 138 -11.05 6.26 15.57
CA ALA A 138 -10.94 4.84 15.27
C ALA A 138 -9.58 4.56 14.61
N VAL A 139 -8.77 3.65 15.16
CA VAL A 139 -7.46 3.30 14.57
C VAL A 139 -7.48 1.89 14.01
N VAL A 140 -7.28 1.78 12.69
CA VAL A 140 -7.25 0.52 11.97
C VAL A 140 -5.82 0.21 11.60
N TYR A 141 -5.26 -0.87 12.16
CA TYR A 141 -3.91 -1.31 11.84
C TYR A 141 -3.89 -2.26 10.66
N VAL A 142 -3.05 -1.93 9.70
CA VAL A 142 -2.87 -2.64 8.44
C VAL A 142 -1.45 -3.22 8.37
N ASN A 143 -1.36 -4.45 7.91
CA ASN A 143 -0.11 -5.14 7.61
C ASN A 143 -0.13 -5.55 6.14
N PRO A 144 0.52 -4.79 5.24
CA PRO A 144 0.60 -5.14 3.83
C PRO A 144 1.07 -6.58 3.59
N SER A 145 2.01 -7.09 4.40
CA SER A 145 2.53 -8.46 4.29
C SER A 145 1.51 -9.57 4.62
N LYS A 146 0.33 -9.24 5.18
CA LYS A 146 -0.78 -10.19 5.38
C LYS A 146 -1.71 -10.30 4.16
N ALA A 147 -1.50 -9.49 3.12
CA ALA A 147 -2.32 -9.57 1.92
C ALA A 147 -2.11 -10.88 1.15
N GLU A 148 -3.20 -11.45 0.64
CA GLU A 148 -3.19 -12.65 -0.21
C GLU A 148 -2.44 -12.41 -1.53
N ASP A 149 -2.70 -11.26 -2.17
CA ASP A 149 -1.90 -10.74 -3.28
C ASP A 149 -1.28 -9.41 -2.88
N GLN A 150 0.06 -9.37 -2.82
CA GLN A 150 0.81 -8.18 -2.45
C GLN A 150 0.66 -7.05 -3.48
N LEU A 151 0.24 -7.31 -4.73
CA LEU A 151 -0.03 -6.26 -5.72
C LEU A 151 -1.13 -5.30 -5.30
N VAL A 152 -2.17 -5.83 -4.65
CA VAL A 152 -3.33 -5.05 -4.19
C VAL A 152 -3.30 -4.80 -2.68
N GLY A 153 -2.32 -5.39 -1.98
CA GLY A 153 -2.11 -5.19 -0.56
C GLY A 153 -3.38 -5.43 0.25
N ARG A 154 -3.63 -4.58 1.25
CA ARG A 154 -4.80 -4.70 2.14
C ARG A 154 -5.93 -3.76 1.71
N ILE A 155 -6.09 -3.51 0.41
CA ILE A 155 -7.12 -2.60 -0.12
C ILE A 155 -8.53 -2.96 0.35
N PHE A 156 -8.86 -4.25 0.50
CA PHE A 156 -10.18 -4.66 1.00
C PHE A 156 -10.41 -4.28 2.46
N LEU A 157 -9.39 -4.42 3.33
CA LEU A 157 -9.50 -3.98 4.72
C LEU A 157 -9.64 -2.45 4.80
N ILE A 158 -8.89 -1.72 3.97
CA ILE A 158 -9.01 -0.26 3.89
C ILE A 158 -10.38 0.14 3.34
N GLY A 159 -10.90 -0.56 2.31
CA GLY A 159 -12.24 -0.37 1.77
C GLY A 159 -13.32 -0.63 2.80
N GLU A 160 -13.20 -1.69 3.59
CA GLU A 160 -14.10 -1.96 4.72
C GLU A 160 -14.02 -0.84 5.77
N ALA A 161 -12.81 -0.40 6.14
CA ALA A 161 -12.58 0.73 7.04
C ALA A 161 -13.08 2.08 6.51
N LEU A 162 -13.30 2.21 5.20
CA LEU A 162 -13.87 3.43 4.58
C LEU A 162 -15.34 3.30 4.18
N ASN A 163 -15.93 2.10 4.27
CA ASN A 163 -17.24 1.78 3.73
C ASN A 163 -17.29 2.04 2.20
N ARG A 164 -16.27 1.49 1.53
CA ARG A 164 -15.92 1.63 0.11
C ARG A 164 -15.51 0.28 -0.50
N GLN A 165 -16.23 -0.77 -0.15
CA GLN A 165 -15.92 -2.14 -0.56
C GLN A 165 -16.08 -2.32 -2.08
N ASP A 166 -17.07 -1.66 -2.69
CA ASP A 166 -17.31 -1.70 -4.13
C ASP A 166 -16.18 -1.01 -4.91
N GLU A 167 -15.71 0.14 -4.43
CA GLU A 167 -14.55 0.84 -4.99
C GLU A 167 -13.27 0.01 -4.83
N ALA A 168 -13.11 -0.69 -3.70
CA ALA A 168 -11.98 -1.59 -3.49
C ALA A 168 -12.01 -2.76 -4.48
N ALA A 169 -13.18 -3.37 -4.72
CA ALA A 169 -13.34 -4.41 -5.73
C ALA A 169 -13.05 -3.86 -7.14
N GLY A 170 -13.54 -2.66 -7.46
CA GLY A 170 -13.27 -1.98 -8.72
C GLY A 170 -11.77 -1.69 -8.94
N TYR A 171 -11.07 -1.24 -7.91
CA TYR A 171 -9.62 -1.03 -7.95
C TYR A 171 -8.86 -2.33 -8.23
N VAL A 172 -9.20 -3.41 -7.51
CA VAL A 172 -8.58 -4.73 -7.71
C VAL A 172 -8.80 -5.23 -9.13
N GLN A 173 -10.01 -5.06 -9.67
CA GLN A 173 -10.33 -5.44 -11.05
C GLN A 173 -9.50 -4.62 -12.05
N LYS A 174 -9.37 -3.30 -11.85
CA LYS A 174 -8.52 -2.44 -12.68
C LYS A 174 -7.04 -2.84 -12.64
N VAL A 175 -6.51 -3.20 -11.47
CA VAL A 175 -5.13 -3.69 -11.33
C VAL A 175 -4.94 -4.99 -12.13
N LYS A 176 -5.90 -5.92 -12.03
CA LYS A 176 -5.87 -7.18 -12.78
C LYS A 176 -5.92 -6.96 -14.29
N GLU A 177 -6.85 -6.15 -14.78
CA GLU A 177 -6.97 -5.81 -16.20
C GLU A 177 -5.69 -5.14 -16.73
N THR A 178 -5.10 -4.25 -15.93
CA THR A 178 -3.83 -3.60 -16.27
C THR A 178 -2.69 -4.63 -16.37
N ALA A 179 -2.61 -5.55 -15.40
CA ALA A 179 -1.61 -6.61 -15.42
C ALA A 179 -1.77 -7.54 -16.62
N ASP A 180 -3.01 -7.95 -16.93
CA ASP A 180 -3.31 -8.81 -18.08
C ASP A 180 -2.96 -8.13 -19.42
N ALA A 181 -3.32 -6.86 -19.58
CA ALA A 181 -2.97 -6.07 -20.76
C ALA A 181 -1.45 -5.87 -20.90
N LEU A 182 -0.73 -5.67 -19.80
CA LEU A 182 0.73 -5.56 -19.83
C LEU A 182 1.39 -6.91 -20.15
N LYS A 183 0.91 -8.00 -19.56
CA LYS A 183 1.34 -9.36 -19.86
C LYS A 183 1.21 -9.69 -21.34
N GLU A 184 0.08 -9.34 -21.96
CA GLU A 184 -0.11 -9.50 -23.41
C GLU A 184 0.93 -8.71 -24.21
N LYS A 185 1.14 -7.43 -23.86
CA LYS A 185 2.13 -6.57 -24.54
C LYS A 185 3.57 -7.10 -24.44
N VAL A 186 3.94 -7.69 -23.31
CA VAL A 186 5.31 -8.20 -23.09
C VAL A 186 5.48 -9.67 -23.49
N SER A 187 4.41 -10.39 -23.85
CA SER A 187 4.48 -11.80 -24.25
C SER A 187 5.42 -12.07 -25.42
N GLY A 188 5.49 -11.13 -26.38
CA GLY A 188 6.41 -11.16 -27.53
C GLY A 188 7.82 -10.64 -27.22
N SER A 189 8.09 -10.16 -26.01
CA SER A 189 9.41 -9.72 -25.57
C SER A 189 10.40 -10.89 -25.50
N PRO A 190 11.69 -10.67 -25.80
CA PRO A 190 12.73 -11.67 -25.51
C PRO A 190 12.93 -11.90 -24.01
N VAL A 191 12.46 -11.00 -23.13
CA VAL A 191 12.57 -11.15 -21.68
C VAL A 191 11.63 -12.25 -21.18
N LYS A 192 12.20 -13.40 -20.80
CA LYS A 192 11.48 -14.55 -20.24
C LYS A 192 11.77 -14.77 -18.77
N THR A 193 12.95 -14.34 -18.31
CA THR A 193 13.43 -14.48 -16.94
C THR A 193 13.85 -13.12 -16.38
N ALA A 194 13.59 -12.90 -15.09
CA ALA A 194 14.04 -11.70 -14.41
C ALA A 194 14.25 -11.93 -12.91
N LEU A 195 14.87 -10.95 -12.25
CA LEU A 195 14.78 -10.78 -10.80
C LEU A 195 14.75 -9.30 -10.42
N PHE A 196 14.20 -9.04 -9.24
CA PHE A 196 14.24 -7.73 -8.60
C PHE A 196 15.23 -7.77 -7.43
N ILE A 197 16.22 -6.90 -7.41
CA ILE A 197 17.26 -6.86 -6.37
C ILE A 197 17.30 -5.52 -5.63
N GLN A 198 17.79 -5.57 -4.40
CA GLN A 198 18.23 -4.42 -3.63
C GLN A 198 19.57 -4.75 -2.94
N GLY A 199 20.21 -3.72 -2.37
CA GLY A 199 21.50 -3.87 -1.70
C GLY A 199 22.68 -3.59 -2.63
N GLY A 200 23.87 -3.88 -2.13
CA GLY A 200 25.13 -3.67 -2.86
C GLY A 200 25.71 -4.99 -3.36
N SER A 201 26.80 -4.91 -4.13
CA SER A 201 27.50 -6.09 -4.68
C SER A 201 27.95 -7.11 -3.63
N GLN A 202 28.11 -6.69 -2.37
CA GLN A 202 28.52 -7.57 -1.25
C GLN A 202 27.33 -8.15 -0.46
N ASN A 203 26.11 -7.70 -0.72
CA ASN A 203 24.89 -8.20 -0.06
C ASN A 203 23.68 -7.98 -0.98
N ILE A 204 23.60 -8.80 -2.03
CA ILE A 204 22.49 -8.78 -2.96
C ILE A 204 21.29 -9.44 -2.26
N MET A 205 20.18 -8.72 -2.24
CA MET A 205 18.91 -9.24 -1.75
C MET A 205 17.94 -9.31 -2.93
N ALA A 206 17.41 -10.48 -3.24
CA ALA A 206 16.48 -10.68 -4.34
C ALA A 206 15.04 -10.89 -3.84
N ALA A 207 14.08 -10.36 -4.59
CA ALA A 207 12.66 -10.41 -4.26
C ALA A 207 12.04 -11.76 -4.63
N GLN A 208 11.37 -12.39 -3.66
CA GLN A 208 10.61 -13.61 -3.88
C GLN A 208 9.25 -13.30 -4.53
N SER A 209 8.72 -14.25 -5.31
CA SER A 209 7.49 -14.05 -6.09
C SER A 209 6.24 -13.72 -5.28
N PHE A 210 6.20 -14.05 -3.99
CA PHE A 210 5.06 -13.72 -3.13
C PHE A 210 5.06 -12.25 -2.67
N CYS A 211 6.20 -11.56 -2.68
CA CYS A 211 6.30 -10.18 -2.23
C CYS A 211 5.97 -9.22 -3.37
N PHE A 212 5.60 -7.97 -3.07
CA PHE A 212 5.19 -6.98 -4.09
C PHE A 212 6.15 -6.93 -5.29
N TRP A 213 7.46 -6.84 -5.05
CA TRP A 213 8.47 -6.70 -6.10
C TRP A 213 8.61 -7.94 -6.99
N GLY A 214 8.63 -9.15 -6.40
CA GLY A 214 8.68 -10.39 -7.18
C GLY A 214 7.34 -10.67 -7.88
N ARG A 215 6.23 -10.25 -7.27
CA ARG A 215 4.89 -10.37 -7.83
C ARG A 215 4.70 -9.52 -9.09
N LEU A 216 5.38 -8.38 -9.20
CA LEU A 216 5.41 -7.57 -10.43
C LEU A 216 6.01 -8.36 -11.61
N ILE A 217 7.01 -9.20 -11.39
CA ILE A 217 7.61 -10.03 -12.44
C ILE A 217 6.60 -11.11 -12.87
N SER A 218 6.07 -11.86 -11.91
CA SER A 218 5.17 -12.99 -12.21
C SER A 218 3.83 -12.55 -12.81
N CYS A 219 3.33 -11.36 -12.47
CA CYS A 219 2.09 -10.84 -13.06
C CYS A 219 2.21 -10.55 -14.57
N LEU A 220 3.43 -10.26 -15.04
CA LEU A 220 3.73 -10.02 -16.44
C LEU A 220 3.97 -11.34 -17.22
N GLY A 221 3.86 -12.50 -16.56
CA GLY A 221 4.18 -13.79 -17.17
C GLY A 221 5.68 -14.02 -17.40
N ILE A 222 6.53 -13.24 -16.73
CA ILE A 222 7.98 -13.42 -16.72
C ILE A 222 8.33 -14.34 -15.54
N GLU A 223 9.26 -15.27 -15.75
CA GLU A 223 9.75 -16.16 -14.71
C GLU A 223 10.68 -15.39 -13.75
N ASN A 224 10.43 -15.47 -12.45
CA ASN A 224 11.35 -14.95 -11.44
C ASN A 224 12.42 -16.00 -11.14
N ILE A 225 13.69 -15.70 -11.35
CA ILE A 225 14.77 -16.68 -11.12
C ILE A 225 15.01 -17.01 -9.64
N VAL A 226 14.40 -16.25 -8.72
CA VAL A 226 14.43 -16.53 -7.28
C VAL A 226 13.52 -17.72 -6.97
N PRO A 227 14.04 -18.85 -6.47
CA PRO A 227 13.24 -20.04 -6.21
C PRO A 227 12.14 -19.79 -5.16
N GLU A 228 10.98 -20.42 -5.34
CA GLU A 228 9.85 -20.32 -4.41
C GLU A 228 10.13 -20.99 -3.06
N GLU A 229 10.96 -22.04 -3.05
CA GLU A 229 11.27 -22.86 -1.87
C GLU A 229 12.25 -22.20 -0.89
N VAL A 230 12.80 -21.02 -1.22
CA VAL A 230 13.65 -20.31 -0.27
C VAL A 230 12.79 -19.95 0.95
N ALA A 231 13.21 -20.42 2.12
CA ALA A 231 12.52 -20.18 3.37
C ALA A 231 12.09 -18.71 3.46
N LYS A 232 10.86 -18.45 3.92
CA LYS A 232 10.34 -17.10 4.18
C LYS A 232 11.10 -16.49 5.36
N THR A 233 12.36 -16.13 5.11
CA THR A 233 13.31 -15.67 6.14
C THR A 233 13.08 -14.19 6.47
N SER A 234 12.51 -13.43 5.54
CA SER A 234 12.12 -12.04 5.79
C SER A 234 10.63 -11.80 5.54
N LYS A 235 10.00 -11.05 6.45
CA LYS A 235 8.62 -10.55 6.25
C LYS A 235 8.52 -9.59 5.06
N ALA A 236 9.65 -9.03 4.61
CA ALA A 236 9.72 -8.17 3.44
C ALA A 236 9.76 -8.95 2.11
N GLY A 237 9.96 -10.27 2.16
CA GLY A 237 10.02 -11.13 0.98
C GLY A 237 11.25 -10.91 0.10
N PHE A 238 12.33 -10.41 0.70
CA PHE A 238 13.67 -10.43 0.12
C PHE A 238 14.53 -11.49 0.78
N VAL A 239 15.36 -12.16 -0.01
CA VAL A 239 16.32 -13.17 0.46
C VAL A 239 17.72 -12.79 0.00
N THR A 240 18.73 -13.07 0.82
CA THR A 240 20.12 -12.98 0.35
C THR A 240 20.27 -13.92 -0.84
N PHE A 241 20.80 -13.39 -1.94
CA PHE A 241 20.90 -14.10 -3.21
C PHE A 241 22.34 -14.05 -3.71
N ASP A 242 22.85 -15.20 -4.10
CA ASP A 242 24.25 -15.37 -4.46
C ASP A 242 24.51 -14.91 -5.91
N ILE A 243 25.64 -14.25 -6.12
CA ILE A 243 26.00 -13.70 -7.43
C ILE A 243 26.35 -14.79 -8.44
N GLU A 244 26.95 -15.90 -8.00
CA GLU A 244 27.26 -17.02 -8.89
C GLU A 244 25.97 -17.66 -9.42
N THR A 245 24.94 -17.74 -8.58
CA THR A 245 23.60 -18.19 -9.01
C THR A 245 23.00 -17.25 -10.05
N ILE A 246 23.17 -15.93 -9.91
CA ILE A 246 22.71 -14.96 -10.93
C ILE A 246 23.45 -15.17 -12.25
N ILE A 247 24.77 -15.37 -12.20
CA ILE A 247 25.61 -15.63 -13.39
C ILE A 247 25.23 -16.95 -14.06
N GLU A 248 25.01 -18.01 -13.28
CA GLU A 248 24.61 -19.33 -13.79
C GLU A 248 23.22 -19.29 -14.45
N LYS A 249 22.28 -18.56 -13.85
CA LYS A 249 20.90 -18.45 -14.35
C LYS A 249 20.76 -17.48 -15.53
N ASP A 250 21.69 -16.55 -15.69
CA ASP A 250 21.76 -15.55 -16.76
C ASP A 250 20.39 -14.93 -17.10
N PRO A 251 19.75 -14.22 -16.14
CA PRO A 251 18.40 -13.69 -16.34
C PRO A 251 18.36 -12.62 -17.44
N ASP A 252 17.32 -12.63 -18.26
CA ASP A 252 17.15 -11.66 -19.35
C ASP A 252 17.05 -10.21 -18.86
N ALA A 253 16.59 -10.00 -17.62
CA ALA A 253 16.49 -8.69 -16.99
C ALA A 253 16.80 -8.71 -15.49
N ILE A 254 17.54 -7.69 -15.03
CA ILE A 254 17.76 -7.41 -13.61
C ILE A 254 17.17 -6.04 -13.28
N LEU A 255 16.16 -6.02 -12.41
CA LEU A 255 15.55 -4.80 -11.89
C LEU A 255 16.20 -4.43 -10.57
N ILE A 256 16.68 -3.19 -10.43
CA ILE A 256 17.38 -2.73 -9.23
C ILE A 256 16.52 -1.72 -8.49
N LEU A 257 16.19 -2.01 -7.22
CA LEU A 257 15.54 -1.05 -6.34
C LEU A 257 16.51 0.08 -6.01
N GLN A 258 16.23 1.27 -6.52
CA GLN A 258 16.87 2.48 -6.03
C GLN A 258 16.07 3.02 -4.84
N PRO A 259 16.72 3.51 -3.78
CA PRO A 259 16.02 4.25 -2.74
C PRO A 259 15.21 5.38 -3.38
N GLY A 260 13.91 5.45 -3.10
CA GLY A 260 13.00 6.40 -3.76
C GLY A 260 13.43 7.86 -3.63
N PHE A 261 12.91 8.70 -4.54
CA PHE A 261 13.05 10.15 -4.47
C PHE A 261 12.38 10.67 -3.19
N ARG A 262 13.19 10.92 -2.16
CA ARG A 262 12.75 11.65 -0.97
C ARG A 262 12.54 13.11 -1.37
N SER A 263 11.44 13.71 -0.95
CA SER A 263 11.27 15.17 -1.02
C SER A 263 12.44 15.81 -0.26
N ALA A 264 13.13 16.77 -0.88
CA ALA A 264 14.13 17.55 -0.14
C ALA A 264 13.43 18.19 1.07
N PRO A 265 14.05 18.19 2.27
CA PRO A 265 13.42 18.77 3.45
C PRO A 265 13.02 20.22 3.13
N SER A 266 11.74 20.56 3.32
CA SER A 266 11.27 21.93 3.20
C SER A 266 12.07 22.76 4.21
N ASN A 267 12.86 23.70 3.71
CA ASN A 267 13.74 24.51 4.52
C ASN A 267 12.88 25.43 5.42
N GLY A 268 12.64 25.00 6.66
CA GLY A 268 11.81 25.71 7.63
C GLY A 268 12.26 25.44 9.06
N GLY A 269 13.15 26.29 9.57
CA GLY A 269 13.48 26.40 11.00
C GLY A 269 14.76 25.67 11.41
N GLY A 270 15.81 26.42 11.69
CA GLY A 270 17.14 25.91 12.00
C GLY A 270 17.22 25.07 13.27
N GLY A 271 17.83 23.89 13.15
CA GLY A 271 18.39 23.11 14.24
C GLY A 271 19.61 22.36 13.72
N LYS A 272 20.81 22.78 14.15
CA LYS A 272 22.05 22.06 13.87
C LYS A 272 21.98 20.68 14.53
N GLY A 273 22.06 19.61 13.74
CA GLY A 273 22.31 18.24 14.18
C GLY A 273 23.47 17.68 13.39
N GLU A 274 24.55 17.32 14.09
CA GLU A 274 25.86 16.99 13.55
C GLU A 274 25.85 15.75 12.65
N GLY A 275 26.47 15.89 11.47
CA GLY A 275 26.73 14.78 10.55
C GLY A 275 27.99 14.02 10.95
N GLY A 276 27.82 12.76 11.36
CA GLY A 276 28.91 11.79 11.51
C GLY A 276 29.07 10.98 10.22
N GLY A 277 29.79 11.51 9.24
CA GLY A 277 30.26 10.77 8.07
C GLY A 277 31.73 10.39 8.21
N SER A 278 32.03 9.09 8.27
CA SER A 278 33.39 8.57 8.11
C SER A 278 33.37 7.29 7.29
N GLY A 279 34.19 7.27 6.24
CA GLY A 279 34.31 6.14 5.32
C GLY A 279 34.95 6.57 4.00
N LYS A 280 36.20 7.03 4.08
CA LYS A 280 37.04 7.43 2.95
C LYS A 280 37.19 6.29 1.95
N GLY A 281 37.05 6.62 0.66
CA GLY A 281 37.61 5.85 -0.43
C GLY A 281 39.08 6.23 -0.65
N GLU A 282 39.91 5.23 -0.93
CA GLU A 282 41.19 5.38 -1.61
C GLU A 282 41.33 4.26 -2.65
N GLY A 283 41.75 4.61 -3.85
CA GLY A 283 42.11 3.66 -4.91
C GLY A 283 41.70 4.14 -6.29
N GLY A 284 42.57 4.89 -6.97
CA GLY A 284 42.27 5.36 -8.33
C GLY A 284 43.38 6.17 -8.98
N SER A 285 44.56 5.57 -9.11
CA SER A 285 45.62 6.01 -10.01
C SER A 285 45.13 5.99 -11.47
N SER A 286 45.35 7.07 -12.22
CA SER A 286 45.86 6.99 -13.60
C SER A 286 46.13 8.39 -14.15
N GLY A 287 47.34 8.54 -14.70
CA GLY A 287 47.87 9.80 -15.18
C GLY A 287 47.40 10.19 -16.58
N LYS A 288 47.44 11.50 -16.80
CA LYS A 288 47.72 12.25 -18.04
C LYS A 288 48.30 13.58 -17.51
N GLY A 289 49.37 14.18 -18.00
CA GLY A 289 49.93 14.21 -19.35
C GLY A 289 50.23 15.68 -19.63
N GLU A 290 51.52 15.97 -19.84
CA GLU A 290 52.08 17.11 -20.58
C GLU A 290 52.02 18.55 -20.00
N GLY A 291 53.17 19.21 -20.05
CA GLY A 291 53.24 20.58 -20.59
C GLY A 291 54.08 21.63 -19.85
N GLY A 292 55.38 21.71 -20.18
CA GLY A 292 56.22 22.93 -20.09
C GLY A 292 56.57 23.46 -18.69
N SER A 293 57.56 24.30 -18.46
CA SER A 293 58.75 24.80 -19.17
C SER A 293 59.40 25.78 -18.17
N SER A 294 60.74 25.79 -18.09
CA SER A 294 61.60 26.83 -17.46
C SER A 294 61.49 27.02 -15.92
N GLY A 295 62.56 27.18 -15.13
CA GLY A 295 63.98 27.23 -15.42
C GLY A 295 64.82 27.44 -14.13
N LYS A 296 66.14 27.25 -14.30
CA LYS A 296 67.30 27.84 -13.60
C LYS A 296 67.44 27.81 -12.06
N GLY A 297 68.65 27.41 -11.64
CA GLY A 297 69.33 27.77 -10.37
C GLY A 297 69.95 26.54 -9.70
N GLU A 298 71.17 26.11 -10.08
CA GLU A 298 72.49 26.49 -9.54
C GLU A 298 72.87 25.90 -8.16
N GLY A 299 74.10 25.35 -8.09
CA GLY A 299 74.85 24.92 -6.89
C GLY A 299 74.85 23.39 -6.71
N GLY A 300 75.91 22.62 -7.04
CA GLY A 300 77.23 22.61 -6.38
C GLY A 300 77.10 21.92 -5.01
N SER A 301 77.81 20.87 -4.60
CA SER A 301 79.14 20.35 -4.89
C SER A 301 79.32 19.01 -4.13
N SER A 302 80.16 18.11 -4.66
CA SER A 302 81.05 17.12 -3.98
C SER A 302 80.57 16.32 -2.75
N GLY A 303 80.77 15.01 -2.63
CA GLY A 303 81.63 14.10 -3.38
C GLY A 303 81.74 12.75 -2.68
N GLN A 304 82.36 11.82 -3.42
CA GLN A 304 82.99 10.54 -3.04
C GLN A 304 82.22 9.55 -2.17
#